data_AF-A0A831ULX3-F1
#
_entry.id   AF-A0A831ULX3-F1
#
_cell.length_a   1.000
_cell.length_b   1.000
_cell.length_c   1.000
_cell.angle_alpha   90.00
_cell.angle_beta   90.00
_cell.angle_gamma   90.00
#
_symmetry.space_group_name_H-M   'P 1'
#
loop_
_entity.id
_entity.type
_entity.pdbx_description
1 polymer ?
#
loop_
_entity_poly.entity_id
_entity_poly.type
_entity_poly.pdbx_seq_one_letter_code
_entity_poly.pdbx_strand_id
1 'polypeptide(L)' 'MADIPIEDLKNKVDSLYRLVIVAARRANQLGKSEAHILGGPRAKKPTVAALEEVAEGKLGYVTGDSDEDGLVE' A
#
# COMPACT_ATOMS: atom_id res chain seq x y z
N MET A 1 17.86 -3.64 2.74
CA MET A 1 16.75 -2.92 2.07
C MET A 1 16.30 -3.83 0.95
N ALA A 2 15.01 -4.16 0.83
CA ALA A 2 14.55 -4.84 -0.37
C ALA A 2 14.44 -3.78 -1.46
N ASP A 3 15.29 -3.84 -2.48
CA ASP A 3 15.20 -2.96 -3.65
C ASP A 3 14.11 -3.51 -4.56
N ILE A 4 12.90 -2.97 -4.42
CA ILE A 4 11.76 -3.30 -5.27
C ILE A 4 11.83 -2.40 -6.50
N PRO A 5 12.03 -2.95 -7.71
CA PRO A 5 12.10 -2.13 -8.91
C PRO A 5 10.72 -1.52 -9.20
N ILE A 6 10.72 -0.24 -9.59
CA ILE A 6 9.48 0.51 -9.87
C ILE A 6 8.65 -0.12 -11.01
N GLU A 7 9.30 -0.84 -11.92
CA GLU A 7 8.64 -1.49 -13.06
C GLU A 7 7.68 -2.60 -12.61
N ASP A 8 8.01 -3.33 -11.55
CA ASP A 8 7.14 -4.38 -11.00
C ASP A 8 5.87 -3.80 -10.39
N LEU A 9 5.95 -2.56 -9.87
CA LEU A 9 4.83 -1.85 -9.28
C LEU A 9 3.94 -1.20 -10.35
N LYS A 10 4.53 -0.66 -11.42
CA LYS A 10 3.80 0.00 -12.52
C LYS A 10 2.82 -0.93 -13.23
N ASN A 11 3.11 -2.23 -13.29
CA ASN A 11 2.20 -3.20 -13.90
C ASN A 11 0.96 -3.51 -13.04
N LYS A 12 0.92 -3.06 -11.78
CA LYS A 12 -0.15 -3.36 -10.82
C LYS A 12 -1.08 -2.17 -10.58
N VAL A 13 -0.67 -0.95 -10.94
CA VAL A 13 -1.41 0.28 -10.68
C VAL A 13 -1.40 1.15 -11.93
N ASP A 14 -2.54 1.76 -12.23
CA ASP A 14 -2.73 2.66 -13.36
C ASP A 14 -1.93 3.97 -13.26
N SER A 15 -1.63 4.41 -12.03
CA SER A 15 -0.98 5.69 -11.76
C SER A 15 0.04 5.57 -10.64
N LEU A 16 1.19 6.22 -10.82
CA LEU A 16 2.24 6.33 -9.79
C LEU A 16 1.75 7.08 -8.55
N TYR A 17 0.87 8.07 -8.72
CA TYR A 17 0.28 8.77 -7.58
C TYR A 17 -0.62 7.85 -6.77
N ARG A 18 -1.40 7.00 -7.47
CA ARG A 18 -2.26 6.01 -6.82
C ARG A 18 -1.46 4.96 -6.08
N LEU A 19 -0.37 4.47 -6.67
CA LEU A 19 0.59 3.58 -6.00
C LEU A 19 1.02 4.16 -4.65
N VAL A 20 1.44 5.43 -4.62
CA VAL A 20 1.87 6.11 -3.39
C VAL A 20 0.75 6.17 -2.36
N ILE A 21 -0.46 6.55 -2.78
CA ILE A 21 -1.61 6.67 -1.87
C ILE A 21 -2.00 5.31 -1.28
N VAL A 22 -2.11 4.27 -2.13
CA VAL A 22 -2.47 2.91 -1.71
C VAL A 22 -1.40 2.33 -0.77
N ALA A 23 -0.12 2.44 -1.14
CA ALA A 23 0.99 1.97 -0.32
C ALA A 23 1.05 2.70 1.03
N ALA A 24 0.85 4.02 1.07
CA ALA A 24 0.83 4.81 2.30
C ALA A 24 -0.35 4.42 3.20
N ARG A 25 -1.56 4.27 2.64
CA ARG A 25 -2.74 3.85 3.39
C ARG A 25 -2.55 2.46 3.98
N ARG A 26 -2.00 1.53 3.18
CA ARG A 26 -1.71 0.17 3.64
C ARG A 26 -0.62 0.12 4.71
N ALA A 27 0.46 0.87 4.56
CA ALA A 27 1.52 0.97 5.57
C ALA A 27 0.97 1.47 6.92
N ASN A 28 0.03 2.43 6.90
CA ASN A 28 -0.64 2.89 8.11
C ASN A 28 -1.51 1.80 8.75
N GLN A 29 -2.22 0.97 7.97
CA GLN A 29 -2.97 -0.17 8.49
C GLN A 29 -2.05 -1.19 9.16
N LEU A 30 -0.92 -1.50 8.51
CA LEU A 30 0.10 -2.40 9.06
C LEU A 30 0.70 -1.84 10.35
N GLY A 31 0.95 -0.53 10.42
CA GLY A 31 1.47 0.12 11.62
C GLY A 31 0.48 0.19 12.80
N LYS A 32 -0.82 0.30 12.51
CA LYS A 32 -1.89 0.32 13.54
C LYS A 32 -2.31 -1.06 14.02
N SER A 33 -2.06 -2.10 13.23
CA SER A 33 -2.41 -3.47 13.61
C SER A 33 -1.44 -3.97 14.69
N GLU A 34 -1.95 -4.30 15.88
CA GLU A 34 -1.14 -4.78 17.02
C GLU A 34 -0.26 -5.99 16.66
N ALA A 35 -0.69 -6.79 15.66
CA ALA A 35 0.06 -7.92 15.11
C ALA A 35 1.46 -7.55 14.55
N HIS A 36 1.67 -6.29 14.15
CA HIS A 36 2.96 -5.83 13.61
C HIS A 36 3.87 -5.21 14.69
N ILE A 37 3.34 -4.90 15.87
CA ILE A 37 4.11 -4.35 17.01
C ILE A 37 4.99 -5.44 17.66
N LEU A 38 4.61 -6.72 17.52
CA LEU A 38 5.37 -7.89 17.99
C LEU A 38 6.56 -8.28 17.09
N GLY A 39 6.94 -7.41 16.15
CA GLY A 39 8.02 -7.66 15.22
C GLY A 39 9.39 -7.56 15.88
N GLY A 40 10.05 -8.70 16.12
CA GLY A 40 11.47 -8.76 16.52
C GLY A 40 12.41 -8.15 15.46
N PRO A 41 13.74 -8.28 15.60
CA PRO A 41 14.75 -7.63 14.73
C PRO A 41 14.63 -7.87 13.21
N ARG A 42 13.75 -8.80 12.78
CA ARG A 42 13.44 -9.13 11.39
C ARG A 42 12.14 -8.50 10.86
N ALA A 43 11.46 -7.68 11.66
CA ALA A 43 10.24 -6.99 11.24
C ALA A 43 10.55 -6.05 10.07
N LYS A 44 9.86 -6.26 8.94
CA LYS A 44 9.96 -5.36 7.80
C LYS A 44 9.30 -4.04 8.18
N LYS A 45 9.86 -2.92 7.69
CA LYS A 45 9.19 -1.62 7.83
C LYS A 45 7.81 -1.70 7.16
N PRO A 46 6.75 -1.13 7.75
CA PRO A 46 5.40 -1.25 7.22
C PRO A 46 5.26 -0.68 5.80
N THR A 47 6.06 0.31 5.45
CA THR A 47 6.14 0.87 4.10
C THR A 47 6.72 -0.10 3.08
N VAL A 48 7.75 -0.87 3.46
CA VAL A 48 8.35 -1.89 2.60
C VAL A 48 7.40 -3.07 2.44
N ALA A 49 6.78 -3.53 3.52
CA ALA A 49 5.79 -4.60 3.48
C ALA A 49 4.58 -4.23 2.60
N ALA A 50 4.10 -2.98 2.68
CA ALA A 50 3.03 -2.51 1.82
C ALA A 50 3.41 -2.53 0.32
N LEU A 51 4.64 -2.12 -0.03
CA LEU A 51 5.11 -2.15 -1.42
C LEU A 51 5.27 -3.59 -1.94
N GLU A 52 5.74 -4.52 -1.10
CA GLU A 52 5.82 -5.94 -1.46
C GLU A 52 4.42 -6.52 -1.74
N GLU A 53 3.44 -6.21 -0.89
CA GLU A 53 2.06 -6.65 -1.10
C GLU A 53 1.45 -6.08 -2.40
N VAL A 54 1.82 -4.85 -2.79
CA VAL A 54 1.42 -4.29 -4.09
C VAL A 54 2.08 -5.06 -5.24
N ALA A 55 3.38 -5.32 -5.16
CA ALA A 55 4.12 -6.06 -6.20
C ALA A 55 3.57 -7.50 -6.38
N GLU A 56 3.22 -8.16 -5.27
CA GLU A 56 2.58 -9.48 -5.26
C GLU A 56 1.13 -9.44 -5.77
N GLY A 57 0.52 -8.27 -5.94
CA GLY A 57 -0.87 -8.11 -6.39
C GLY A 57 -1.90 -8.54 -5.34
N LYS A 58 -1.54 -8.53 -4.05
CA LYS A 58 -2.44 -8.89 -2.94
C LYS A 58 -3.40 -7.76 -2.55
N LEU A 59 -3.18 -6.57 -3.08
CA LEU A 59 -3.95 -5.37 -2.76
C LEU A 59 -4.85 -4.98 -3.93
N GLY A 60 -6.15 -4.86 -3.66
CA GLY A 60 -7.11 -4.22 -4.55
C GLY A 60 -7.38 -2.77 -4.11
N TYR A 61 -7.59 -1.88 -5.06
CA TYR A 61 -8.06 -0.52 -4.80
C TYR A 61 -9.34 -0.27 -5.59
N VAL A 62 -10.24 0.52 -5.00
CA VAL A 62 -11.49 0.94 -5.63
C VAL A 62 -11.38 2.44 -5.90
N THR A 63 -11.80 2.84 -7.10
CA THR A 63 -11.86 4.24 -7.52
C THR A 63 -13.30 4.64 -7.59
N GLY A 64 -13.67 5.67 -6.84
CA GLY A 64 -15.00 6.23 -6.85
C GLY A 64 -15.28 6.99 -8.15
N ASP A 65 -15.59 6.29 -9.24
CA ASP A 65 -16.62 6.78 -10.18
C ASP A 65 -18.03 6.45 -9.63
N SER A 66 -18.11 5.79 -8.46
CA SER A 66 -19.35 5.42 -7.76
C SER A 66 -19.49 6.09 -6.37
N ASP A 67 -18.57 7.01 -6.02
CA ASP A 67 -18.56 7.76 -4.76
C ASP A 67 -18.62 9.28 -4.99
N GLU A 68 -19.31 9.74 -6.06
CA GLU A 68 -19.51 11.18 -6.33
C GLU A 68 -20.40 11.89 -5.27
N ASP A 69 -21.07 11.16 -4.37
CA ASP A 69 -21.97 11.75 -3.37
C ASP A 69 -21.29 12.14 -2.04
N GLY A 70 -19.96 12.00 -1.92
CA GLY A 70 -19.28 12.04 -0.62
C GLY A 70 -18.42 13.26 -0.29
N LEU A 71 -18.10 14.13 -1.25
CA LEU A 71 -17.16 15.24 -1.02
C LEU A 71 -17.64 16.55 -1.67
N VAL A 72 -18.72 17.10 -1.10
CA VAL A 72 -18.95 18.56 -1.09
C VAL A 72 -19.33 18.95 0.33
N GLU A 73 -18.36 19.51 1.06
CA GLU A 73 -18.41 20.72 1.91
C GLU A 73 -17.11 20.86 2.72
#